data_AF-A0A4Y2MVG6-F1
#
_entry.id   AF-A0A4Y2MVG6-F1
#
_cell.length_a   1.000
_cell.length_b   1.000
_cell.length_c   1.000
_cell.angle_alpha   90.00
_cell.angle_beta   90.00
_cell.angle_gamma   90.00
#
_symmetry.space_group_name_H-M   'P 1'
#
loop_
_entity.id
_entity.type
_entity.pdbx_description
1 polymer ?
#
loop_
_entity_poly.entity_id
_entity_poly.type
_entity_poly.pdbx_seq_one_letter_code
_entity_poly.pdbx_strand_id
1 'polypeptide(L)'
;MIYGQPIRLPGEFFEEPKSILYIDTFAKELQSQMELLKPRDTRRHPSQKSFVHTDLHTCAHVFIRIDRVRKPLEPPYVAPFPVVKRHDKYFTVEIKGKDINISVDRLKPAYLLTEVDAPYH
;
A
#
# COMPACT_ATOMS: atom_id res chain seq x y z
N MET A 1 50.61 11.31 27.49
CA MET A 1 49.76 10.41 28.28
C MET A 1 48.97 11.28 29.25
N ILE A 2 47.64 11.37 29.08
CA ILE A 2 46.77 12.15 29.99
C ILE A 2 46.00 11.11 30.82
N TYR A 3 46.55 10.76 31.98
CA TYR A 3 45.87 9.90 32.96
C TYR A 3 45.29 10.80 34.04
N GLY A 4 43.97 10.75 34.25
CA GLY A 4 43.37 11.40 35.42
C GLY A 4 41.91 11.81 35.31
N GLN A 5 41.27 11.75 34.14
CA GLN A 5 39.87 12.14 34.02
C GLN A 5 38.96 10.90 33.93
N PRO A 6 37.95 10.75 34.80
CA PRO A 6 37.04 9.61 34.75
C PRO A 6 36.29 9.61 33.41
N ILE A 7 36.24 8.43 32.77
CA ILE A 7 35.52 8.21 31.51
C ILE A 7 34.03 8.31 31.83
N ARG A 8 33.36 9.36 31.32
CA ARG A 8 31.92 9.54 31.52
C ARG A 8 31.13 8.60 30.63
N LEU A 9 30.06 8.02 31.19
CA LEU A 9 29.19 7.11 30.46
C LEU A 9 28.33 7.90 29.45
N PRO A 10 27.92 7.31 28.31
CA PRO A 10 27.08 7.95 27.29
C PRO A 10 25.68 8.43 27.72
N GLY A 11 25.39 8.50 29.02
CA GLY A 11 24.15 9.03 29.61
C GLY A 11 24.37 10.08 30.71
N GLU A 12 25.62 10.42 31.07
CA GLU A 12 25.96 11.45 32.06
C GLU A 12 26.12 12.86 31.42
N PHE A 13 25.54 13.08 30.25
CA PHE A 13 25.60 14.36 29.51
C PHE A 13 24.61 15.41 30.00
N PHE A 14 23.78 15.10 30.99
CA PHE A 14 22.80 16.04 31.51
C PHE A 14 23.42 16.84 32.65
N GLU A 15 23.79 18.09 32.38
CA GLU A 15 24.06 19.06 33.44
C GLU A 15 22.76 19.28 34.24
N GLU A 16 22.86 19.30 35.57
CA GLU A 16 21.76 19.80 36.40
C GLU A 16 21.40 21.20 35.91
N PRO A 17 20.11 21.51 35.65
CA PRO A 17 19.73 22.79 35.09
C PRO A 17 20.14 23.91 36.04
N LYS A 18 21.13 24.72 35.64
CA LYS A 18 21.70 25.84 36.42
C LYS A 18 20.72 26.98 36.68
N SER A 19 19.48 26.87 36.23
CA SER A 19 18.41 27.78 36.60
C SER A 19 17.08 27.07 36.45
N ILE A 20 16.18 27.35 37.39
CA ILE A 20 14.75 27.15 37.21
C ILE A 20 14.34 28.17 36.15
N LEU A 21 14.63 27.89 34.87
CA LEU A 21 14.02 28.64 33.80
C LEU A 21 12.52 28.43 33.96
N TYR A 22 11.81 29.54 34.12
CA TYR A 22 10.37 29.56 34.30
C TYR A 22 9.78 28.66 33.21
N ILE A 23 9.09 27.57 33.60
CA ILE A 23 8.70 26.49 32.68
C ILE A 23 7.97 27.04 31.44
N ASP A 24 7.26 28.15 31.62
CA ASP A 24 6.57 28.90 30.57
C ASP A 24 7.52 29.53 29.52
N THR A 25 8.72 30.02 29.90
CA THR A 25 9.70 30.53 28.92
C THR A 25 10.34 29.40 28.14
N PHE A 26 10.66 28.28 28.80
CA PHE A 26 11.23 27.11 28.14
C PHE A 26 10.24 26.47 27.16
N ALA A 27 8.96 26.34 27.56
CA ALA A 27 7.91 25.81 26.69
C ALA A 27 7.69 26.69 25.44
N LYS A 28 7.70 28.03 25.61
CA LYS A 28 7.60 28.98 24.50
C LYS A 28 8.77 28.87 23.52
N GLU A 29 9.99 28.74 24.05
CA GLU A 29 11.18 28.58 23.24
C GLU A 29 11.16 27.25 22.47
N LEU A 30 10.81 26.14 23.14
CA LEU A 30 10.66 24.84 22.50
C LEU A 30 9.60 24.85 21.39
N GLN A 31 8.44 25.48 21.64
CA GLN A 31 7.37 25.61 20.66
C GLN A 31 7.84 26.40 19.43
N SER A 32 8.58 27.50 19.63
CA SER A 32 9.17 28.27 18.52
C SER A 32 10.15 27.45 17.66
N GLN A 33 10.95 26.59 18.31
CA GLN A 33 11.89 25.71 17.62
C GLN A 33 11.17 24.59 16.85
N MET A 34 10.11 24.02 17.43
CA MET A 34 9.29 23.01 16.76
C MET A 34 8.50 23.59 15.58
N GLU A 35 8.07 24.85 15.65
CA GLU A 35 7.45 25.55 14.52
C GLU A 35 8.40 25.79 13.34
N LEU A 36 9.70 25.95 13.61
CA LEU A 36 10.74 26.03 12.58
C LEU A 36 10.96 24.66 11.91
N LEU A 37 10.77 23.57 12.64
CA LEU A 37 10.85 22.20 12.14
C LEU A 37 9.55 21.79 11.42
N LYS A 38 9.20 22.49 10.34
CA LYS A 38 8.07 22.07 9.50
C LYS A 38 8.41 20.79 8.76
N PRO A 39 7.52 19.78 8.74
CA PRO A 39 7.67 18.64 7.86
C PRO A 39 7.86 19.13 6.42
N ARG A 40 8.96 18.71 5.80
CA ARG A 40 9.22 19.03 4.40
C ARG A 40 8.07 18.48 3.56
N ASP A 41 7.51 19.31 2.70
CA ASP A 41 6.37 18.93 1.86
C ASP A 41 6.75 17.64 1.10
N THR A 42 6.08 16.56 1.45
CA THR A 42 6.34 15.26 0.84
C THR A 42 5.81 15.34 -0.58
N ARG A 43 6.49 14.71 -1.54
CA ARG A 43 5.96 14.62 -2.91
C ARG A 43 4.54 14.06 -2.82
N ARG A 44 3.53 14.88 -3.17
CA ARG A 44 2.18 14.40 -3.39
C ARG A 44 2.26 13.33 -4.46
N HIS A 45 2.13 12.07 -4.07
CA HIS A 45 1.82 11.04 -5.04
C HIS A 45 0.49 11.44 -5.67
N PRO A 46 0.39 11.55 -7.02
CA PRO A 46 -0.91 11.71 -7.63
C PRO A 46 -1.77 10.55 -7.12
N SER A 47 -2.98 10.87 -6.65
CA SER A 47 -3.98 9.86 -6.32
C SER A 47 -4.03 8.90 -7.50
N GLN A 48 -3.53 7.67 -7.33
CA GLN A 48 -3.41 6.74 -8.44
C GLN A 48 -4.78 6.57 -9.06
N LYS A 49 -4.95 7.04 -10.31
CA LYS A 49 -6.14 6.71 -11.08
C LYS A 49 -6.13 5.20 -11.22
N SER A 50 -7.17 4.53 -10.74
CA SER A 50 -7.30 3.09 -10.93
C SER A 50 -7.31 2.81 -12.42
N PHE A 51 -6.31 2.07 -12.89
CA PHE A 51 -6.28 1.63 -14.27
C PHE A 51 -7.27 0.48 -14.42
N VAL A 52 -8.37 0.72 -15.13
CA VAL A 52 -9.36 -0.29 -15.49
C VAL A 52 -9.18 -0.65 -16.96
N HIS A 53 -9.02 -1.93 -17.24
CA HIS A 53 -8.88 -2.41 -18.61
C HIS A 53 -10.23 -2.32 -19.34
N THR A 54 -10.26 -1.73 -20.53
CA THR A 54 -11.46 -1.64 -21.40
C THR A 54 -12.14 -2.99 -21.64
N ASP A 55 -11.32 -4.03 -21.82
CA ASP A 55 -11.77 -5.38 -22.16
C ASP A 55 -12.48 -6.07 -20.99
N LEU A 56 -12.44 -5.49 -19.78
CA LEU A 56 -13.16 -6.03 -18.64
C LEU A 56 -14.69 -6.04 -18.89
N HIS A 57 -15.18 -5.09 -19.69
CA HIS A 57 -16.60 -5.02 -20.04
C HIS A 57 -17.03 -6.12 -21.03
N THR A 58 -16.12 -6.67 -21.83
CA THR A 58 -16.40 -7.65 -22.89
C THR A 58 -15.94 -9.06 -22.55
N CYS A 59 -14.98 -9.24 -21.64
CA CYS A 59 -14.37 -10.54 -21.35
C CYS A 59 -15.35 -11.50 -20.65
N ALA A 60 -15.45 -12.74 -21.13
CA ALA A 60 -16.29 -13.78 -20.52
C ALA A 60 -15.74 -14.29 -19.18
N HIS A 61 -14.41 -14.32 -19.05
CA HIS A 61 -13.71 -14.81 -17.86
C HIS A 61 -12.76 -13.75 -17.30
N VAL A 62 -12.54 -13.80 -15.99
CA VAL A 62 -11.64 -12.88 -15.26
C VAL A 62 -10.75 -13.62 -14.28
N PHE A 63 -9.51 -13.17 -14.16
CA PHE A 63 -8.61 -13.54 -13.09
C PHE A 63 -8.86 -12.64 -11.87
N ILE A 64 -8.81 -13.23 -10.67
CA ILE A 64 -9.06 -12.50 -9.40
C ILE A 64 -7.77 -12.40 -8.60
N ARG A 65 -7.43 -11.18 -8.14
CA ARG A 65 -6.27 -10.95 -7.28
C ARG A 65 -6.48 -11.51 -5.87
N ILE A 66 -5.43 -12.15 -5.35
CA ILE A 66 -5.34 -12.65 -3.98
C ILE A 66 -4.74 -11.56 -3.09
N ASP A 67 -5.56 -10.91 -2.26
CA ASP A 67 -5.13 -9.81 -1.37
C ASP A 67 -4.67 -10.29 0.03
N ARG A 68 -4.78 -11.59 0.33
CA ARG A 68 -4.25 -12.16 1.58
C ARG A 68 -2.72 -12.28 1.50
N VAL A 69 -2.07 -12.47 2.66
CA VAL A 69 -0.65 -12.85 2.72
C VAL A 69 -0.45 -14.14 1.92
N ARG A 70 0.35 -14.05 0.85
CA ARG A 70 0.64 -15.14 -0.07
C ARG A 70 1.77 -16.01 0.45
N LYS A 71 1.74 -17.29 0.12
CA LYS A 71 2.89 -18.19 0.32
C LYS A 71 3.98 -17.88 -0.71
N PRO A 72 5.25 -18.24 -0.43
CA PRO A 72 6.30 -18.21 -1.44
C PRO A 72 5.85 -18.97 -2.70
N LEU A 73 6.08 -18.37 -3.87
CA LEU A 73 5.72 -18.91 -5.20
C LEU A 73 4.21 -19.09 -5.48
N GLU A 74 3.30 -18.62 -4.61
CA GLU A 74 1.87 -18.61 -4.93
C GLU A 74 1.56 -17.50 -5.94
N PRO A 75 0.85 -17.74 -7.06
CA PRO A 75 0.56 -16.70 -8.04
C PRO A 75 -0.31 -15.58 -7.45
N PRO A 76 -0.17 -14.32 -7.91
CA PRO A 76 -0.94 -13.18 -7.39
C PRO A 76 -2.42 -13.23 -7.77
N TYR A 77 -2.76 -13.98 -8.82
CA TYR A 77 -4.11 -14.11 -9.32
C TYR A 77 -4.49 -15.60 -9.36
N VAL A 78 -5.75 -15.88 -9.03
CA VAL A 78 -6.35 -17.21 -9.17
C VAL A 78 -7.04 -17.34 -10.51
N ALA A 79 -7.18 -18.60 -10.94
CA ALA A 79 -7.79 -19.13 -12.17
C ALA A 79 -8.88 -18.25 -12.81
N PRO A 80 -9.07 -18.36 -14.14
CA PRO A 80 -10.11 -17.62 -14.82
C PRO A 80 -11.49 -18.11 -14.37
N PHE A 81 -12.32 -17.20 -13.86
CA PHE A 81 -13.69 -17.49 -13.44
C PHE A 81 -14.69 -16.80 -14.37
N PRO A 82 -15.86 -17.42 -14.62
CA PRO A 82 -16.87 -16.84 -15.48
C PRO A 82 -17.57 -15.65 -14.79
N VAL A 83 -17.78 -14.58 -15.56
CA VAL A 83 -18.48 -13.37 -15.11
C VAL A 83 -19.99 -13.53 -15.34
N VAL A 84 -20.78 -13.44 -14.26
CA VAL A 84 -22.25 -13.58 -14.30
C VAL A 84 -22.92 -12.23 -14.56
N LYS A 85 -22.50 -11.19 -13.83
CA LYS A 85 -23.05 -9.82 -13.95
C LYS A 85 -21.94 -8.79 -13.86
N ARG A 86 -22.11 -7.68 -14.59
CA ARG A 86 -21.16 -6.55 -14.61
C ARG A 86 -21.84 -5.31 -14.07
N HIS A 87 -21.18 -4.62 -13.13
CA HIS A 87 -21.55 -3.29 -12.67
C HIS A 87 -20.34 -2.35 -12.77
N ASP A 88 -20.57 -1.05 -12.63
CA ASP A 88 -19.54 -0.02 -12.79
C ASP A 88 -18.36 -0.17 -11.79
N LYS A 89 -18.64 -0.55 -10.54
CA LYS A 89 -17.63 -0.64 -9.47
C LYS A 89 -17.24 -2.08 -9.08
N TYR A 90 -18.08 -3.06 -9.40
CA TYR A 90 -17.88 -4.45 -9.01
C TYR A 90 -18.55 -5.41 -9.99
N PHE A 91 -18.01 -6.60 -10.14
CA PHE A 91 -18.61 -7.66 -10.95
C PHE A 91 -19.06 -8.82 -10.05
N THR A 92 -20.09 -9.53 -10.48
CA THR A 92 -20.50 -10.80 -9.88
C THR A 92 -19.86 -11.92 -10.68
N VAL A 93 -19.04 -12.72 -10.02
CA VAL A 93 -18.25 -13.82 -10.59
C VAL A 93 -18.65 -15.11 -9.92
N GLU A 94 -18.83 -16.18 -10.71
CA GLU A 94 -19.18 -17.49 -10.16
C GLU A 94 -17.92 -18.25 -9.75
N ILE A 95 -17.83 -18.58 -8.47
CA ILE A 95 -16.71 -19.33 -7.88
C ILE A 95 -17.28 -20.56 -7.19
N LYS A 96 -17.01 -21.75 -7.75
CA LYS A 96 -17.49 -23.04 -7.21
C LYS A 96 -19.02 -23.08 -7.01
N GLY A 97 -19.77 -22.58 -8.01
CA GLY A 97 -21.24 -22.56 -7.97
C GLY A 97 -21.85 -21.50 -7.04
N LYS A 98 -21.05 -20.53 -6.58
CA LYS A 98 -21.52 -19.40 -5.78
C LYS A 98 -21.19 -18.08 -6.46
N ASP A 99 -22.17 -17.20 -6.47
CA ASP A 99 -22.02 -15.84 -6.98
C ASP A 99 -21.34 -14.95 -5.93
N ILE A 100 -20.19 -14.38 -6.28
CA ILE A 100 -19.41 -13.52 -5.39
C ILE A 100 -19.19 -12.17 -6.07
N ASN A 101 -19.42 -11.09 -5.32
CA ASN A 101 -19.17 -9.72 -5.78
C ASN A 101 -17.72 -9.31 -5.52
N ILE A 102 -17.04 -8.82 -6.55
CA ILE A 102 -15.62 -8.47 -6.51
C ILE A 102 -15.43 -7.10 -7.15
N SER A 103 -14.68 -6.21 -6.51
CA SER A 103 -14.38 -4.89 -7.06
C SER A 103 -13.56 -4.98 -8.35
N VAL A 104 -13.80 -4.05 -9.26
CA VAL A 104 -13.11 -3.97 -10.56
C VAL A 104 -11.59 -3.89 -10.39
N ASP A 105 -11.09 -3.23 -9.34
CA ASP A 105 -9.66 -3.07 -9.04
C ASP A 105 -8.92 -4.39 -8.76
N ARG A 106 -9.67 -5.47 -8.48
CA ARG A 106 -9.13 -6.81 -8.19
C ARG A 106 -9.23 -7.76 -9.37
N LEU A 107 -9.77 -7.31 -10.49
CA LEU A 107 -10.04 -8.14 -11.65
C LEU A 107 -9.05 -7.85 -12.77
N LYS A 108 -8.73 -8.89 -13.54
CA LYS A 108 -7.98 -8.80 -14.79
C LYS A 108 -8.70 -9.64 -15.85
N PRO A 109 -8.87 -9.17 -17.09
CA PRO A 109 -9.52 -9.96 -18.12
C PRO A 109 -8.71 -11.25 -18.38
N ALA A 110 -9.42 -12.35 -18.58
CA ALA A 110 -8.82 -13.62 -18.99
C ALA A 110 -9.15 -13.89 -20.46
N TYR A 111 -8.11 -14.04 -21.26
CA TYR A 111 -8.22 -14.45 -22.66
C TYR A 111 -8.08 -15.96 -22.71
N LEU A 112 -9.17 -16.66 -22.97
CA LEU A 112 -9.16 -18.09 -23.22
C LEU A 112 -9.10 -18.29 -24.74
N LEU A 113 -8.10 -19.04 -25.20
CA LEU A 113 -8.04 -19.48 -26.59
C LEU A 113 -9.22 -20.43 -26.80
N THR A 114 -10.16 -20.02 -27.64
CA THR A 114 -11.19 -20.93 -28.16
C THR A 114 -10.50 -21.69 -29.29
N GLU A 115 -10.46 -23.03 -29.24
CA GLU A 115 -9.90 -23.88 -30.31
C GLU A 115 -10.81 -23.87 -31.56
N VAL A 116 -11.13 -22.69 -32.08
CA VAL A 116 -11.87 -22.53 -33.33
C VAL A 116 -11.00 -21.69 -34.23
N ASP A 117 -10.69 -22.25 -35.40
CA ASP A 117 -9.84 -21.74 -36.48
C ASP A 117 -8.32 -21.97 -36.33
N ALA A 118 -7.92 -23.24 -36.29
CA ALA A 118 -6.76 -23.65 -37.09
C ALA A 118 -7.27 -24.27 -38.41
N PRO A 119 -7.31 -23.54 -39.54
CA PRO A 119 -7.44 -24.19 -40.83
C PRO A 119 -6.17 -25.01 -41.07
N TYR A 120 -6.34 -26.32 -41.18
CA TYR A 120 -5.31 -27.20 -41.73
C TYR A 120 -4.97 -26.72 -43.14
N HIS A 121 -3.72 -26.27 -43.33
CA HIS A 121 -3.09 -26.23 -44.64
C HIS A 121 -1.70 -26.86 -44.54
#